data_AF-A0AAU2K486-F1
#
_entry.id   AF-A0AAU2K486-F1
#
_cell.length_a   1.000
_cell.length_b   1.000
_cell.length_c   1.000
_cell.angle_alpha   90.00
_cell.angle_beta   90.00
_cell.angle_gamma   90.00
#
_symmetry.space_group_name_H-M   'P 1'
#
loop_
_entity.id
_entity.type
_entity.pdbx_description
1 polymer ?
#
loop_
_entity_poly.entity_id
_entity_poly.type
_entity_poly.pdbx_seq_one_letter_code
_entity_poly.pdbx_strand_id
1 'polypeptide(L)'
;MHTPSRPEDLEPPELLWARAVTLAVIDTACSDRSEYAVDDDGVWCHSTGAGGWWRLTLLDGGARAVFCGQDPDGSHTHVGGEQIDFLAGGPDWLPWDLLRDDAAGNLFGFVYWWQDGAWHRIPYPDEVPEDGLDGAAPWAGSQEEFLGLAVASYDAPYGRERMLTEAALRFAERARERKADEAAVAALLEPAFVEDRPAPRLDVALALAVRARVVA
;
A
#
# COMPACT_ATOMS: atom_id res chain seq x y z
N MET A 1 -19.60 14.08 9.38
CA MET A 1 -18.41 13.97 8.52
C MET A 1 -17.44 13.07 9.25
N HIS A 2 -16.93 12.07 8.56
CA HIS A 2 -15.86 11.21 9.07
C HIS A 2 -14.55 12.01 9.08
N THR A 3 -13.76 11.91 10.14
CA THR A 3 -12.42 12.49 10.18
C THR A 3 -11.48 11.37 9.72
N PRO A 4 -10.92 11.43 8.51
CA PRO A 4 -9.92 10.45 8.09
C PRO A 4 -8.72 10.47 9.05
N SER A 5 -7.80 9.51 8.93
CA SER A 5 -6.58 9.40 9.77
C SER A 5 -6.82 8.79 11.15
N ARG A 6 -7.76 7.84 11.26
CA ARG A 6 -7.98 7.06 12.48
C ARG A 6 -7.63 5.60 12.27
N PRO A 7 -7.14 4.90 13.32
CA PRO A 7 -6.85 3.48 13.20
C PRO A 7 -8.03 2.63 12.73
N GLU A 8 -9.25 2.99 13.14
CA GLU A 8 -10.46 2.28 12.71
C GLU A 8 -10.81 2.45 11.23
N ASP A 9 -10.15 3.37 10.52
CA ASP A 9 -10.35 3.60 9.09
C ASP A 9 -9.58 2.57 8.24
N LEU A 10 -8.58 1.92 8.83
CA LEU A 10 -7.73 0.96 8.17
C LEU A 10 -8.34 -0.44 8.21
N GLU A 11 -8.37 -1.08 7.04
CA GLU A 11 -8.71 -2.50 6.92
C GLU A 11 -7.64 -3.39 7.58
N PRO A 12 -7.96 -4.65 7.94
CA PRO A 12 -6.99 -5.58 8.50
C PRO A 12 -5.72 -5.75 7.63
N PRO A 13 -4.55 -5.99 8.23
CA PRO A 13 -3.26 -5.96 7.54
C PRO A 13 -3.15 -6.97 6.41
N GLU A 14 -3.79 -8.14 6.50
CA GLU A 14 -3.78 -9.11 5.41
C GLU A 14 -4.55 -8.64 4.17
N LEU A 15 -5.59 -7.82 4.35
CA LEU A 15 -6.33 -7.21 3.26
C LEU A 15 -5.55 -6.03 2.66
N LEU A 16 -4.94 -5.19 3.50
CA LEU A 16 -4.06 -4.12 3.03
C LEU A 16 -2.88 -4.67 2.22
N TRP A 17 -2.26 -5.75 2.71
CA TRP A 17 -1.16 -6.41 2.02
C TRP A 17 -1.57 -6.93 0.65
N ALA A 18 -2.72 -7.63 0.58
CA ALA A 18 -3.23 -8.13 -0.68
C ALA A 18 -3.49 -7.00 -1.69
N ARG A 19 -4.06 -5.88 -1.25
CA ARG A 19 -4.28 -4.69 -2.09
C ARG A 19 -2.96 -4.07 -2.54
N ALA A 20 -2.04 -3.80 -1.61
CA ALA A 20 -0.72 -3.23 -1.90
C ALA A 20 0.07 -4.08 -2.92
N VAL A 21 0.10 -5.40 -2.73
CA VAL A 21 0.75 -6.33 -3.67
C VAL A 21 0.05 -6.35 -5.02
N THR A 22 -1.29 -6.29 -5.05
CA THR A 22 -2.04 -6.22 -6.32
C THR A 22 -1.65 -4.98 -7.12
N LEU A 23 -1.59 -3.81 -6.47
CA LEU A 23 -1.14 -2.57 -7.10
C LEU A 23 0.31 -2.71 -7.62
N ALA A 24 1.22 -3.22 -6.79
CA ALA A 24 2.62 -3.42 -7.17
C ALA A 24 2.79 -4.38 -8.35
N VAL A 25 2.04 -5.49 -8.39
CA VAL A 25 2.05 -6.46 -9.49
C VAL A 25 1.56 -5.82 -10.80
N ILE A 26 0.47 -5.06 -10.77
CA ILE A 26 -0.06 -4.38 -11.95
C ILE A 26 0.94 -3.34 -12.46
N ASP A 27 1.39 -2.44 -11.59
CA ASP A 27 2.33 -1.37 -11.96
C ASP A 27 3.63 -1.95 -12.53
N THR A 28 4.21 -2.94 -11.84
CA THR A 28 5.44 -3.60 -12.30
C THR A 28 5.22 -4.36 -13.62
N ALA A 29 4.03 -4.90 -13.89
CA ALA A 29 3.76 -5.57 -15.16
C ALA A 29 3.60 -4.57 -16.31
N CYS A 30 2.97 -3.42 -16.05
CA CYS A 30 2.47 -2.48 -17.06
C CYS A 30 3.37 -1.25 -17.28
N SER A 31 4.29 -0.94 -16.37
CA SER A 31 5.16 0.24 -16.44
C SER A 31 6.64 -0.13 -16.52
N ASP A 32 7.43 0.59 -17.34
CA ASP A 32 8.89 0.46 -17.37
C ASP A 32 9.60 1.08 -16.15
N ARG A 33 8.89 1.91 -15.37
CA ARG A 33 9.37 2.51 -14.14
C ARG A 33 8.35 2.26 -13.05
N SER A 34 8.61 1.28 -12.20
CA SER A 34 7.69 0.97 -11.12
C SER A 34 7.85 1.97 -9.98
N GLU A 35 6.73 2.44 -9.46
CA GLU A 35 6.69 3.23 -8.22
C GLU A 35 6.73 2.32 -6.98
N TYR A 36 6.57 1.01 -7.19
CA TYR A 36 6.45 0.02 -6.14
C TYR A 36 7.71 -0.83 -6.02
N ALA A 37 7.98 -1.27 -4.80
CA ALA A 37 9.02 -2.24 -4.52
C ALA A 37 8.56 -3.25 -3.47
N VAL A 38 9.15 -4.45 -3.53
CA VAL A 38 9.00 -5.47 -2.50
C VAL A 38 10.38 -5.95 -2.10
N ASP A 39 10.67 -5.87 -0.81
CA ASP A 39 11.91 -6.34 -0.18
C ASP A 39 11.62 -7.02 1.17
N ASP A 40 12.67 -7.22 1.96
CA ASP A 40 12.56 -7.88 3.27
C ASP A 40 11.82 -7.00 4.30
N ASP A 41 11.72 -5.69 4.07
CA ASP A 41 11.07 -4.73 4.97
C ASP A 41 9.59 -4.50 4.61
N GLY A 42 9.13 -4.90 3.42
CA GLY A 42 7.72 -4.93 3.07
C GLY A 42 7.41 -4.58 1.63
N VAL A 43 6.19 -4.07 1.41
CA VAL A 43 5.78 -3.47 0.15
C VAL A 43 5.83 -1.95 0.29
N TRP A 44 6.43 -1.31 -0.70
CA TRP A 44 6.66 0.11 -0.75
C TRP A 44 5.94 0.71 -1.96
N CYS A 45 5.47 1.95 -1.79
CA CYS A 45 5.29 2.90 -2.88
C CYS A 45 6.21 4.09 -2.61
N HIS A 46 7.15 4.33 -3.52
CA HIS A 46 8.19 5.35 -3.35
C HIS A 46 7.75 6.76 -3.77
N SER A 47 6.54 6.89 -4.33
CA SER A 47 6.00 8.07 -5.02
C SER A 47 7.00 9.19 -5.31
N THR A 48 7.52 9.18 -6.53
CA THR A 48 8.35 10.26 -7.05
C THR A 48 7.52 11.42 -7.64
N GLY A 49 6.27 11.58 -7.20
CA GLY A 49 5.28 12.47 -7.82
C GLY A 49 4.24 13.04 -6.84
N ALA A 50 3.01 13.23 -7.32
CA ALA A 50 1.94 13.96 -6.61
C ALA A 50 1.12 13.12 -5.63
N GLY A 51 1.50 11.88 -5.30
CA GLY A 51 0.72 11.02 -4.39
C GLY A 51 1.64 10.27 -3.45
N GLY A 52 1.95 10.85 -2.28
CA GLY A 52 2.76 10.39 -1.14
C GLY A 52 3.48 9.03 -1.15
N TRP A 53 4.54 8.91 -0.36
CA TRP A 53 5.18 7.60 -0.17
C TRP A 53 4.49 6.81 0.94
N TRP A 54 4.58 5.49 0.87
CA TRP A 54 4.17 4.62 1.99
C TRP A 54 4.92 3.28 1.99
N ARG A 55 4.99 2.65 3.17
CA ARG A 55 5.46 1.28 3.39
C ARG A 55 4.48 0.52 4.27
N LEU A 56 4.15 -0.69 3.83
CA LEU A 56 3.43 -1.68 4.62
C LEU A 56 4.35 -2.87 4.91
N THR A 57 4.55 -3.18 6.18
CA THR A 57 5.36 -4.29 6.67
C THR A 57 4.46 -5.31 7.39
N LEU A 58 4.51 -6.58 6.99
CA LEU A 58 3.89 -7.67 7.75
C LEU A 58 4.93 -8.42 8.58
N LEU A 59 4.61 -8.65 9.85
CA LEU A 59 5.46 -9.34 10.81
C LEU A 59 4.72 -10.53 11.40
N ASP A 60 5.46 -11.53 11.88
CA ASP A 60 4.91 -12.70 12.59
C ASP A 60 3.74 -13.37 11.84
N GLY A 61 3.86 -13.48 10.51
CA GLY A 61 2.85 -14.09 9.65
C GLY A 61 1.57 -13.26 9.45
N GLY A 62 1.55 -11.99 9.87
CA GLY A 62 0.40 -11.08 9.82
C GLY A 62 -0.22 -10.79 11.19
N ALA A 63 0.28 -11.40 12.27
CA ALA A 63 -0.17 -11.09 13.62
C ALA A 63 0.21 -9.67 14.07
N ARG A 64 1.25 -9.10 13.44
CA ARG A 64 1.71 -7.73 13.61
C ARG A 64 1.96 -7.10 12.26
N ALA A 65 1.76 -5.79 12.18
CA ALA A 65 2.07 -5.03 10.97
C ALA A 65 2.43 -3.60 11.31
N VAL A 66 3.13 -2.92 10.41
CA VAL A 66 3.39 -1.49 10.47
C VAL A 66 3.00 -0.88 9.14
N PHE A 67 2.27 0.22 9.17
CA PHE A 67 1.92 1.01 8.00
C PHE A 67 2.31 2.46 8.23
N CYS A 68 3.28 2.96 7.48
CA CYS A 68 3.79 4.31 7.60
C CYS A 68 3.93 4.96 6.24
N GLY A 69 3.96 6.29 6.22
CA GLY A 69 4.07 7.05 4.99
C GLY A 69 3.88 8.52 5.24
N GLN A 70 3.84 9.28 4.16
CA GLN A 70 3.63 10.73 4.15
C GLN A 70 3.01 11.15 2.83
N ASP A 71 2.09 12.10 2.89
CA ASP A 71 1.49 12.69 1.70
C ASP A 71 2.49 13.62 0.96
N PRO A 72 2.18 14.06 -0.27
CA PRO A 72 3.10 14.86 -1.08
C PRO A 72 3.40 16.25 -0.49
N ASP A 73 2.47 16.81 0.28
CA ASP A 73 2.58 18.17 0.81
C ASP A 73 3.33 18.22 2.16
N GLY A 74 3.83 17.08 2.64
CA GLY A 74 4.65 16.99 3.85
C GLY A 74 3.85 16.94 5.16
N SER A 75 2.53 16.74 5.05
CA SER A 75 1.50 16.53 6.08
C SER A 75 1.31 17.70 7.05
N HIS A 76 0.05 17.98 7.42
CA HIS A 76 -0.31 19.01 8.41
C HIS A 76 0.01 18.61 9.87
N THR A 77 1.03 17.78 10.07
CA THR A 77 1.39 17.11 11.33
C THR A 77 2.46 17.86 12.12
N HIS A 78 2.51 19.17 11.94
CA HIS A 78 3.42 20.07 12.65
C HIS A 78 2.65 20.89 13.68
N VAL A 79 3.11 20.89 14.93
CA VAL A 79 2.56 21.70 16.02
C VAL A 79 3.64 22.64 16.52
N GLY A 80 3.35 23.94 16.52
CA GLY A 80 4.34 24.96 16.91
C GLY A 80 5.56 25.05 15.98
N GLY A 81 5.48 24.51 14.76
CA GLY A 81 6.58 24.45 13.80
C GLY A 81 7.49 23.22 13.94
N GLU A 82 7.15 22.29 14.84
CA GLU A 82 7.86 21.02 15.02
C GLU A 82 6.96 19.86 14.59
N GLN A 83 7.54 18.88 13.91
CA GLN A 83 6.83 17.63 13.56
C GLN A 83 6.52 16.85 14.84
N ILE A 84 5.32 16.28 14.92
CA ILE A 84 4.97 15.41 16.05
C ILE A 84 5.85 14.15 16.07
N ASP A 85 6.17 13.64 17.26
CA ASP A 85 6.91 12.39 17.42
C ASP A 85 6.00 11.18 17.20
N PHE A 86 5.89 10.73 15.95
CA PHE A 86 5.08 9.56 15.56
C PHE A 86 5.46 8.25 16.25
N LEU A 87 6.64 8.16 16.85
CA LEU A 87 7.14 6.95 17.49
C LEU A 87 6.96 6.98 19.01
N ALA A 88 6.43 8.08 19.56
CA ALA A 88 6.25 8.25 21.00
C ALA A 88 5.37 7.15 21.62
N GLY A 89 5.96 6.31 22.47
CA GLY A 89 5.22 5.27 23.20
C GLY A 89 4.80 4.06 22.36
N GLY A 90 5.38 3.88 21.16
CA GLY A 90 5.20 2.66 20.37
C GLY A 90 5.68 1.40 21.11
N PRO A 91 5.19 0.20 20.76
CA PRO A 91 5.59 -1.03 21.41
C PRO A 91 7.04 -1.43 21.11
N ASP A 92 7.63 -2.25 21.99
CA ASP A 92 9.03 -2.68 21.94
C ASP A 92 9.39 -3.51 20.70
N TRP A 93 8.41 -4.21 20.14
CA TRP A 93 8.59 -5.06 18.97
C TRP A 93 8.65 -4.30 17.64
N LEU A 94 8.33 -2.99 17.62
CA LEU A 94 8.41 -2.21 16.38
C LEU A 94 9.81 -2.31 15.76
N PRO A 95 9.93 -2.21 14.42
CA PRO A 95 11.23 -2.16 13.74
C PRO A 95 11.91 -0.82 13.99
N TRP A 96 12.38 -0.62 15.22
CA TRP A 96 12.81 0.67 15.76
C TRP A 96 13.97 1.30 14.99
N ASP A 97 14.94 0.52 14.54
CA ASP A 97 16.10 1.06 13.83
C ASP A 97 15.65 1.67 12.49
N LEU A 98 14.85 0.94 11.72
CA LEU A 98 14.29 1.41 10.46
C LEU A 98 13.37 2.63 10.65
N LEU A 99 12.46 2.58 11.63
CA LEU A 99 11.55 3.70 11.89
C LEU A 99 12.26 4.96 12.36
N ARG A 100 13.35 4.83 13.13
CA ARG A 100 14.15 5.99 13.57
C ARG A 100 14.94 6.60 12.42
N ASP A 101 15.46 5.78 11.51
CA ASP A 101 16.12 6.27 10.30
C ASP A 101 15.12 7.04 9.42
N ASP A 102 13.91 6.51 9.23
CA ASP A 102 12.83 7.18 8.50
C ASP A 102 12.41 8.51 9.18
N ALA A 103 12.27 8.52 10.51
CA ALA A 103 11.97 9.73 11.28
C ALA A 103 13.08 10.79 11.16
N ALA A 104 14.36 10.38 11.21
CA ALA A 104 15.48 11.29 11.02
C ALA A 104 15.52 11.90 9.61
N GLY A 105 14.94 11.21 8.62
CA GLY A 105 14.72 11.70 7.27
C GLY A 105 13.49 12.60 7.10
N ASN A 106 12.73 12.88 8.17
CA ASN A 106 11.46 13.62 8.12
C ASN A 106 10.41 12.96 7.20
N LEU A 107 10.38 11.62 7.17
CA LEU A 107 9.56 10.87 6.22
C LEU A 107 8.15 10.54 6.73
N PHE A 108 7.72 10.97 7.91
CA PHE A 108 6.42 10.58 8.45
C PHE A 108 5.35 11.68 8.35
N GLY A 109 4.26 11.33 7.69
CA GLY A 109 2.92 11.89 7.90
C GLY A 109 2.11 11.02 8.86
N PHE A 110 2.32 9.71 8.85
CA PHE A 110 1.64 8.78 9.75
C PHE A 110 2.49 7.54 10.07
N VAL A 111 2.23 6.95 11.24
CA VAL A 111 2.72 5.62 11.63
C VAL A 111 1.60 4.88 12.37
N TYR A 112 1.12 3.80 11.77
CA TYR A 112 0.17 2.87 12.35
C TYR A 112 0.84 1.52 12.63
N TRP A 113 0.44 0.86 13.71
CA TRP A 113 0.86 -0.52 13.98
C TRP A 113 -0.34 -1.40 14.31
N TRP A 114 -0.34 -2.62 13.80
CA TRP A 114 -1.34 -3.63 14.09
C TRP A 114 -0.85 -4.52 15.22
N GLN A 115 -1.65 -4.66 16.27
CA GLN A 115 -1.52 -5.75 17.24
C GLN A 115 -2.88 -6.01 17.91
N ASP A 116 -3.06 -7.24 18.40
CA ASP A 116 -4.23 -7.64 19.19
C ASP A 116 -5.58 -7.37 18.49
N GLY A 117 -5.60 -7.47 17.15
CA GLY A 117 -6.81 -7.36 16.34
C GLY A 117 -7.25 -5.93 16.03
N ALA A 118 -6.39 -4.92 16.26
CA ALA A 118 -6.67 -3.54 15.92
C ALA A 118 -5.41 -2.82 15.42
N TRP A 119 -5.64 -1.79 14.60
CA TRP A 119 -4.63 -0.77 14.33
C TRP A 119 -4.54 0.18 15.52
N HIS A 120 -3.35 0.68 15.74
CA HIS A 120 -3.03 1.66 16.76
C HIS A 120 -2.16 2.74 16.13
N ARG A 121 -2.19 3.94 16.70
CA ARG A 121 -1.23 5.00 16.45
C ARG A 121 -1.06 5.81 17.73
N ILE A 122 -0.10 6.72 17.74
CA ILE A 122 0.02 7.70 18.81
C ILE A 122 -1.24 8.59 18.87
N PRO A 123 -1.64 9.09 20.05
CA PRO A 123 -2.64 10.14 20.14
C PRO A 123 -2.09 11.39 19.45
N TYR A 124 -2.82 11.94 18.48
CA TYR A 124 -2.43 13.22 17.90
C TYR A 124 -2.92 14.39 18.75
N PRO A 125 -2.18 15.51 18.78
CA PRO A 125 -2.68 16.77 19.32
C PRO A 125 -3.97 17.20 18.60
N ASP A 126 -4.86 17.91 19.32
CA ASP A 126 -6.14 18.39 18.77
C ASP A 126 -5.96 19.34 17.57
N GLU A 127 -4.78 19.95 17.45
CA GLU A 127 -4.40 20.84 16.35
C GLU A 127 -4.13 20.11 15.03
N VAL A 128 -3.96 18.78 15.04
CA VAL A 128 -3.68 17.97 13.86
C VAL A 128 -4.98 17.36 13.34
N PRO A 129 -5.57 17.92 12.26
CA PRO A 129 -6.89 17.48 11.78
C PRO A 129 -6.83 16.18 10.96
N GLU A 130 -5.68 15.89 10.36
CA GLU A 130 -5.41 14.75 9.47
C GLU A 130 -3.89 14.48 9.42
N ASP A 131 -3.48 13.32 8.90
CA ASP A 131 -2.08 12.87 8.91
C ASP A 131 -1.52 12.46 7.54
N GLY A 132 -2.20 12.85 6.47
CA GLY A 132 -1.80 12.58 5.10
C GLY A 132 -2.14 11.18 4.60
N LEU A 133 -2.74 10.30 5.42
CA LEU A 133 -3.11 8.94 5.00
C LEU A 133 -3.97 8.93 3.73
N ASP A 134 -4.96 9.83 3.63
CA ASP A 134 -5.85 9.93 2.47
C ASP A 134 -5.11 10.35 1.20
N GLY A 135 -4.09 11.22 1.32
CA GLY A 135 -3.28 11.65 0.18
C GLY A 135 -2.24 10.63 -0.28
N ALA A 136 -1.66 9.87 0.65
CA ALA A 136 -0.65 8.85 0.34
C ALA A 136 -1.26 7.50 -0.05
N ALA A 137 -2.34 7.09 0.60
CA ALA A 137 -2.93 5.77 0.45
C ALA A 137 -4.48 5.77 0.62
N PRO A 138 -5.22 6.47 -0.25
CA PRO A 138 -6.69 6.53 -0.16
C PRO A 138 -7.37 5.16 -0.27
N TRP A 139 -6.67 4.17 -0.86
CA TRP A 139 -7.09 2.78 -1.00
C TRP A 139 -7.10 1.97 0.31
N ALA A 140 -6.43 2.45 1.36
CA ALA A 140 -6.21 1.65 2.58
C ALA A 140 -7.54 1.31 3.27
N GLY A 141 -8.44 2.29 3.40
CA GLY A 141 -9.77 2.10 4.00
C GLY A 141 -10.90 1.84 2.98
N SER A 142 -10.63 1.90 1.67
CA SER A 142 -11.68 1.95 0.64
C SER A 142 -11.42 0.96 -0.50
N GLN A 143 -12.34 0.02 -0.69
CA GLN A 143 -12.32 -0.88 -1.85
C GLN A 143 -12.54 -0.11 -3.16
N GLU A 144 -13.37 0.93 -3.15
CA GLU A 144 -13.63 1.75 -4.34
C GLU A 144 -12.36 2.47 -4.79
N GLU A 145 -11.65 3.12 -3.87
CA GLU A 145 -10.38 3.79 -4.15
C GLU A 145 -9.28 2.81 -4.57
N PHE A 146 -9.21 1.64 -3.92
CA PHE A 146 -8.32 0.55 -4.33
C PHE A 146 -8.56 0.13 -5.79
N LEU A 147 -9.81 -0.11 -6.18
CA LEU A 147 -10.14 -0.55 -7.52
C LEU A 147 -9.92 0.57 -8.54
N GLY A 148 -10.24 1.82 -8.19
CA GLY A 148 -9.97 3.00 -9.01
C GLY A 148 -8.47 3.13 -9.32
N LEU A 149 -7.62 3.05 -8.29
CA LEU A 149 -6.17 3.07 -8.44
C LEU A 149 -5.65 1.87 -9.23
N ALA A 150 -6.11 0.65 -8.93
CA ALA A 150 -5.69 -0.54 -9.65
C ALA A 150 -6.01 -0.46 -11.15
N VAL A 151 -7.20 0.04 -11.51
CA VAL A 151 -7.59 0.25 -12.91
C VAL A 151 -6.72 1.33 -13.57
N ALA A 152 -6.42 2.42 -12.86
CA ALA A 152 -5.58 3.50 -13.36
C ALA A 152 -4.11 3.07 -13.60
N SER A 153 -3.62 2.07 -12.86
CA SER A 153 -2.27 1.51 -13.04
C SER A 153 -2.11 0.64 -14.30
N TYR A 154 -3.20 0.27 -14.98
CA TYR A 154 -3.09 -0.41 -16.26
C TYR A 154 -2.87 0.59 -17.42
N ASP A 155 -1.94 0.28 -18.32
CA ASP A 155 -1.86 0.96 -19.62
C ASP A 155 -2.89 0.39 -20.63
N ALA A 156 -4.17 0.45 -20.26
CA ALA A 156 -5.28 -0.12 -21.03
C ALA A 156 -6.21 0.97 -21.62
N PRO A 157 -6.78 0.74 -22.83
CA PRO A 157 -7.78 1.64 -23.39
C PRO A 157 -9.07 1.73 -22.57
N TYR A 158 -9.76 2.87 -22.70
CA TYR A 158 -11.11 3.07 -22.16
C TYR A 158 -12.08 1.95 -22.59
N GLY A 159 -12.97 1.56 -21.68
CA GLY A 159 -14.00 0.54 -21.90
C GLY A 159 -13.67 -0.87 -21.40
N ARG A 160 -12.46 -1.09 -20.86
CA ARG A 160 -12.08 -2.36 -20.19
C ARG A 160 -12.18 -2.33 -18.67
N GLU A 161 -12.57 -1.19 -18.10
CA GLU A 161 -12.62 -0.92 -16.66
C GLU A 161 -13.28 -2.06 -15.88
N ARG A 162 -14.45 -2.53 -16.34
CA ARG A 162 -15.15 -3.64 -15.68
C ARG A 162 -14.30 -4.91 -15.60
N MET A 163 -13.65 -5.31 -16.69
CA MET A 163 -12.84 -6.54 -16.72
C MET A 163 -11.60 -6.40 -15.84
N LEU A 164 -10.96 -5.22 -15.86
CA LEU A 164 -9.79 -4.90 -15.04
C LEU A 164 -10.15 -4.89 -13.54
N THR A 165 -11.25 -4.26 -13.18
CA THR A 165 -11.80 -4.25 -11.82
C THR A 165 -12.08 -5.67 -11.33
N GLU A 166 -12.76 -6.49 -12.13
CA GLU A 166 -13.06 -7.87 -11.77
C GLU A 166 -11.78 -8.73 -11.63
N ALA A 167 -10.77 -8.48 -12.47
CA ALA A 167 -9.49 -9.17 -12.39
C ALA A 167 -8.67 -8.78 -11.14
N ALA A 168 -8.58 -7.48 -10.85
CA ALA A 168 -7.90 -6.97 -9.65
C ALA A 168 -8.56 -7.49 -8.36
N LEU A 169 -9.89 -7.49 -8.29
CA LEU A 169 -10.62 -8.02 -7.14
C LEU A 169 -10.33 -9.52 -6.92
N ARG A 170 -10.45 -10.33 -7.97
CA ARG A 170 -10.18 -11.78 -7.88
C ARG A 170 -8.74 -12.07 -7.45
N PHE A 171 -7.77 -11.32 -7.97
CA PHE A 171 -6.38 -11.50 -7.58
C PHE A 171 -6.15 -11.09 -6.11
N ALA A 172 -6.69 -9.94 -5.67
CA ALA A 172 -6.58 -9.49 -4.29
C ALA A 172 -7.18 -10.52 -3.29
N GLU A 173 -8.31 -11.15 -3.62
CA GLU A 173 -8.87 -12.24 -2.81
C GLU A 173 -7.92 -13.43 -2.70
N ARG A 174 -7.35 -13.89 -3.82
CA ARG A 174 -6.37 -15.00 -3.85
C ARG A 174 -5.09 -14.64 -3.11
N ALA A 175 -4.61 -13.41 -3.26
CA ALA A 175 -3.41 -12.91 -2.61
C ALA A 175 -3.59 -12.83 -1.09
N ARG A 176 -4.76 -12.38 -0.61
CA ARG A 176 -5.13 -12.38 0.81
C ARG A 176 -5.07 -13.77 1.41
N GLU A 177 -5.56 -14.78 0.67
CA GLU A 177 -5.53 -16.17 1.11
C GLU A 177 -4.16 -16.86 0.94
N ARG A 178 -3.17 -16.18 0.34
CA ARG A 178 -1.89 -16.75 -0.10
C ARG A 178 -2.08 -17.98 -1.02
N LYS A 179 -3.05 -17.87 -1.93
CA LYS A 179 -3.42 -18.91 -2.90
C LYS A 179 -3.36 -18.37 -4.34
N ALA A 180 -2.64 -17.29 -4.58
CA ALA A 180 -2.35 -16.92 -5.96
C ALA A 180 -1.41 -17.96 -6.56
N ASP A 181 -1.53 -18.17 -7.86
CA ASP A 181 -0.63 -19.00 -8.66
C ASP A 181 -0.30 -18.23 -9.95
N GLU A 182 0.52 -18.83 -10.81
CA GLU A 182 0.87 -18.23 -12.11
C GLU A 182 -0.38 -17.93 -12.96
N ALA A 183 -1.41 -18.80 -12.89
CA ALA A 183 -2.66 -18.59 -13.61
C ALA A 183 -3.43 -17.38 -13.07
N ALA A 184 -3.41 -17.13 -11.76
CA ALA A 184 -3.99 -15.95 -11.15
C ALA A 184 -3.27 -14.67 -11.59
N VAL A 185 -1.94 -14.68 -11.67
CA VAL A 185 -1.16 -13.53 -12.18
C VAL A 185 -1.46 -13.32 -13.67
N ALA A 186 -1.52 -14.37 -14.48
CA ALA A 186 -1.88 -14.25 -15.89
C ALA A 186 -3.31 -13.71 -16.08
N ALA A 187 -4.27 -14.18 -15.29
CA ALA A 187 -5.66 -13.71 -15.33
C ALA A 187 -5.84 -12.27 -14.83
N LEU A 188 -4.94 -11.79 -13.96
CA LEU A 188 -4.88 -10.38 -13.56
C LEU A 188 -4.52 -9.50 -14.76
N LEU A 189 -3.55 -9.93 -15.57
CA LEU A 189 -2.97 -9.12 -16.64
C LEU A 189 -3.65 -9.30 -18.00
N GLU A 190 -4.37 -10.39 -18.21
CA GLU A 190 -5.05 -10.70 -19.49
C GLU A 190 -5.89 -9.52 -20.02
N PRO A 191 -6.75 -8.84 -19.22
CA PRO A 191 -7.58 -7.78 -19.75
C PRO A 191 -6.79 -6.54 -20.19
N ALA A 192 -5.53 -6.40 -19.78
CA ALA A 192 -4.65 -5.30 -20.17
C ALA A 192 -3.96 -5.54 -21.54
N PHE A 193 -3.99 -6.78 -22.07
CA PHE A 193 -3.37 -7.09 -23.35
C PHE A 193 -4.09 -6.41 -24.53
N VAL A 194 -3.34 -5.69 -25.36
CA VAL A 194 -3.82 -5.04 -26.59
C VAL A 194 -2.82 -5.34 -27.71
N GLU A 195 -3.31 -5.81 -28.85
CA GLU A 195 -2.50 -6.33 -29.98
C GLU A 195 -1.41 -5.36 -30.47
N ASP A 196 -1.69 -4.04 -30.42
CA ASP A 196 -0.77 -2.99 -30.88
C ASP A 196 -0.04 -2.24 -29.74
N ARG A 197 0.03 -2.82 -28.54
CA ARG A 197 0.76 -2.24 -27.39
C ARG A 197 1.74 -3.24 -26.78
N PRO A 198 2.76 -2.77 -26.05
CA PRO A 198 3.60 -3.66 -25.26
C PRO A 198 2.73 -4.54 -24.35
N ALA A 199 2.98 -5.85 -24.38
CA ALA A 199 2.29 -6.77 -23.51
C ALA A 199 2.75 -6.59 -22.05
N PRO A 200 1.86 -6.77 -21.06
CA PRO A 200 2.27 -6.81 -19.65
C PRO A 200 3.36 -7.86 -19.40
N ARG A 201 4.33 -7.52 -18.57
CA ARG A 201 5.52 -8.35 -18.27
C ARG A 201 5.20 -9.40 -17.21
N LEU A 202 4.62 -10.52 -17.65
CA LEU A 202 4.15 -11.60 -16.77
C LEU A 202 5.25 -12.19 -15.88
N ASP A 203 6.45 -12.38 -16.40
CA ASP A 203 7.59 -12.92 -15.67
C ASP A 203 8.02 -12.04 -14.49
N VAL A 204 8.05 -10.72 -14.71
CA VAL A 204 8.38 -9.73 -13.65
C VAL A 204 7.26 -9.67 -12.61
N ALA A 205 6.00 -9.67 -13.07
CA ALA A 205 4.82 -9.70 -12.21
C ALA A 205 4.81 -10.93 -11.29
N LEU A 206 5.10 -12.10 -11.84
CA LEU A 206 5.19 -13.36 -11.09
C LEU A 206 6.33 -13.31 -10.07
N ALA A 207 7.52 -12.83 -10.47
CA ALA A 207 8.66 -12.70 -9.57
C ALA A 207 8.36 -11.80 -8.37
N LEU A 208 7.64 -10.68 -8.58
CA LEU A 208 7.20 -9.79 -7.52
C LEU A 208 6.19 -10.47 -6.60
N ALA A 209 5.18 -11.15 -7.16
CA ALA A 209 4.15 -11.85 -6.39
C ALA A 209 4.73 -13.00 -5.53
N VAL A 210 5.74 -13.71 -6.03
CA VAL A 210 6.50 -14.71 -5.26
C VAL A 210 7.27 -14.04 -4.13
N ARG A 211 7.97 -12.92 -4.40
CA ARG A 211 8.71 -12.18 -3.36
C ARG A 211 7.78 -11.68 -2.25
N ALA A 212 6.59 -11.21 -2.61
CA ALA A 212 5.56 -10.78 -1.68
C ALA A 212 4.85 -11.94 -0.94
N ARG A 213 5.21 -13.20 -1.23
CA ARG A 213 4.67 -14.41 -0.60
C ARG A 213 3.15 -14.54 -0.71
N VAL A 214 2.59 -14.06 -1.82
CA VAL A 214 1.16 -14.23 -2.14
C VAL A 214 0.91 -15.39 -3.11
N VAL A 215 1.96 -15.79 -3.84
CA VAL A 215 2.00 -16.98 -4.69
C VAL A 215 2.62 -18.16 -3.94
N ALA A 216 2.00 -19.33 -4.06
CA ALA A 216 2.47 -20.59 -3.45
C ALA A 216 3.58 -21.28 -4.26
#